data_AF-A0A9D1GKS2-F1
#
_entry.id   AF-A0A9D1GKS2-F1
#
_cell.length_a   1.000
_cell.length_b   1.000
_cell.length_c   1.000
_cell.angle_alpha   90.00
_cell.angle_beta   90.00
_cell.angle_gamma   90.00
#
_symmetry.space_group_name_H-M   'P 1'
#
loop_
_entity.id
_entity.type
_entity.pdbx_description
1 polymer ?
#
loop_
_entity_poly.entity_id
_entity_poly.type
_entity_poly.pdbx_seq_one_letter_code
_entity_poly.pdbx_strand_id
1 'polypeptide(L)'
;MSTHHTLDVHPIPEKVLFVNETQLADPTELPPGSPSDNIRIYIPLDLNHDAILRRLNGIYRRYGELTESNEFSISSEVYNLISQIEIYDQVWFVREGNYGNKHSQKATKLVKEVVKVLMENEGSGETFPYELADELSEEYGLRK
;
A
#
# COMPACT_ATOMS: atom_id res chain seq x y z
N MET A 1 -29.39 11.54 -2.98
CA MET A 1 -29.79 10.59 -4.03
C MET A 1 -28.55 10.36 -4.88
N SER A 2 -27.91 9.21 -4.76
CA SER A 2 -26.74 8.88 -5.60
C SER A 2 -27.21 8.64 -7.03
N THR A 3 -26.70 9.42 -7.99
CA THR A 3 -26.99 9.28 -9.42
C THR A 3 -26.25 8.05 -9.94
N HIS A 4 -26.96 6.93 -10.09
CA HIS A 4 -26.46 5.73 -10.76
C HIS A 4 -26.71 5.87 -12.26
N HIS A 5 -25.66 5.99 -13.08
CA HIS A 5 -25.81 5.91 -14.52
C HIS A 5 -25.98 4.45 -14.91
N THR A 6 -26.79 4.15 -15.93
CA THR A 6 -27.09 2.76 -16.36
C THR A 6 -25.84 1.98 -16.81
N LEU A 7 -24.76 2.68 -17.15
CA LEU A 7 -23.48 2.11 -17.58
C LEU A 7 -22.48 1.90 -16.43
N ASP A 8 -22.79 2.39 -15.23
CA ASP A 8 -21.92 2.20 -14.08
C ASP A 8 -21.95 0.73 -13.67
N VAL A 9 -20.80 0.05 -13.74
CA VAL A 9 -20.66 -1.34 -13.29
C VAL A 9 -20.96 -1.44 -11.79
N HIS A 10 -20.66 -0.39 -11.04
CA HIS A 10 -20.97 -0.24 -9.62
C HIS A 10 -21.41 1.19 -9.30
N PRO A 11 -22.36 1.39 -8.37
CA PRO A 11 -22.75 2.72 -7.92
C PRO A 11 -21.54 3.48 -7.36
N ILE A 12 -21.49 4.79 -7.59
CA ILE A 12 -20.53 5.66 -6.91
C ILE A 12 -20.72 5.50 -5.40
N PRO A 13 -19.68 5.12 -4.63
CA PRO A 13 -19.80 4.93 -3.19
C PRO A 13 -20.25 6.22 -2.49
N GLU A 14 -21.25 6.15 -1.61
CA GLU A 14 -21.69 7.32 -0.84
C GLU A 14 -20.63 7.83 0.15
N LYS A 15 -19.70 6.95 0.54
CA LYS A 15 -18.55 7.27 1.38
C LYS A 15 -17.27 7.00 0.59
N VAL A 16 -16.66 8.07 0.12
CA VAL A 16 -15.35 8.06 -0.53
C VAL A 16 -14.31 8.63 0.44
N LEU A 17 -13.16 7.96 0.55
CA LEU A 17 -12.00 8.50 1.24
C LEU A 17 -11.11 9.15 0.18
N PHE A 18 -10.84 10.44 0.34
CA PHE A 18 -9.88 11.15 -0.50
C PHE A 18 -8.49 10.98 0.11
N VAL A 19 -7.65 10.20 -0.55
CA VAL A 19 -6.23 10.12 -0.22
C VAL A 19 -5.50 11.04 -1.18
N ASN A 20 -4.92 12.12 -0.64
CA ASN A 20 -4.16 13.09 -1.43
C ASN A 20 -2.67 12.76 -1.38
N GLU A 21 -2.30 11.55 -1.77
CA GLU A 21 -0.90 11.17 -1.89
C GLU A 21 -0.42 11.49 -3.30
N THR A 22 0.24 12.64 -3.42
CA THR A 22 0.86 13.12 -4.66
C THR A 22 1.96 12.20 -5.17
N GLN A 23 2.44 11.25 -4.35
CA GLN A 23 3.42 10.23 -4.74
C GLN A 23 2.80 9.10 -5.60
N LEU A 24 1.48 8.96 -5.59
CA LEU A 24 0.75 8.05 -6.49
C LEU A 24 0.48 8.67 -7.86
N ALA A 25 0.66 9.99 -7.99
CA ALA A 25 0.53 10.75 -9.24
C ALA A 25 1.90 11.27 -9.70
N ASP A 26 2.03 11.60 -10.97
CA ASP A 26 3.30 12.11 -11.53
C ASP A 26 3.67 13.46 -10.85
N PRO A 27 4.83 13.57 -10.17
CA PRO A 27 5.24 14.77 -9.46
C PRO A 27 5.65 15.93 -10.39
N THR A 28 5.74 15.70 -11.69
CA THR A 28 6.19 16.70 -12.66
C THR A 28 5.12 17.75 -13.00
N GLU A 29 3.85 17.55 -12.60
CA GLU A 29 2.69 18.37 -13.03
C GLU A 29 1.82 18.97 -11.89
N LEU A 30 2.42 19.54 -10.83
CA LEU A 30 1.63 20.35 -9.88
C LEU A 30 2.01 21.83 -9.92
N PRO A 31 1.51 22.61 -10.91
CA PRO A 31 1.58 24.06 -10.85
C PRO A 31 0.62 24.60 -9.75
N PRO A 32 0.93 25.76 -9.14
CA PRO A 32 0.06 26.35 -8.12
C PRO A 32 -1.26 26.82 -8.76
N GLY A 33 -2.35 26.21 -8.32
CA GLY A 33 -3.69 26.43 -8.86
C GLY A 33 -4.07 25.31 -9.82
N SER A 34 -4.75 24.29 -9.30
CA SER A 34 -5.33 23.23 -10.12
C SER A 34 -6.27 23.87 -11.16
N PRO A 35 -6.00 23.75 -12.47
CA PRO A 35 -6.90 24.31 -13.46
C PRO A 35 -8.27 23.60 -13.37
N SER A 36 -9.34 24.34 -13.67
CA SER A 36 -10.74 23.93 -13.41
C SER A 36 -11.20 22.72 -14.23
N ASP A 37 -10.36 22.24 -15.15
CA ASP A 37 -10.58 21.15 -16.09
C ASP A 37 -9.86 19.85 -15.69
N ASN A 38 -9.25 19.78 -14.51
CA ASN A 38 -8.63 18.56 -14.02
C ASN A 38 -9.64 17.41 -13.91
N ILE A 39 -9.42 16.36 -14.71
CA ILE A 39 -10.15 15.10 -14.60
C ILE A 39 -9.55 14.31 -13.43
N ARG A 40 -10.30 14.21 -12.34
CA ARG A 40 -9.94 13.30 -11.24
C ARG A 40 -10.34 11.88 -11.60
N ILE A 41 -9.36 11.04 -11.89
CA ILE A 41 -9.58 9.62 -12.12
C ILE A 41 -9.53 8.91 -10.77
N TYR A 42 -10.67 8.37 -10.33
CA TYR A 42 -10.72 7.50 -9.15
C TYR A 42 -10.47 6.07 -9.59
N ILE A 43 -9.25 5.59 -9.40
CA ILE A 43 -8.96 4.17 -9.58
C ILE A 43 -9.40 3.46 -8.29
N PRO A 44 -10.35 2.51 -8.34
CA PRO A 44 -10.70 1.72 -7.17
C PRO A 44 -9.48 0.89 -6.78
N LEU A 45 -8.80 1.31 -5.72
CA LEU A 45 -7.69 0.58 -5.16
C LEU A 45 -8.23 -0.33 -4.06
N ASP A 46 -8.09 -1.64 -4.26
CA ASP A 46 -8.53 -2.63 -3.27
C ASP A 46 -7.54 -2.69 -2.09
N LEU A 47 -7.72 -1.78 -1.14
CA LEU A 47 -6.95 -1.68 0.10
C LEU A 47 -7.55 -2.59 1.17
N ASN A 48 -7.48 -3.90 0.95
CA ASN A 48 -7.77 -4.88 1.98
C ASN A 48 -6.58 -5.80 2.22
N HIS A 49 -6.59 -6.44 3.39
CA HIS A 49 -5.55 -7.34 3.86
C HIS A 49 -5.11 -8.36 2.79
N ASP A 50 -6.08 -9.08 2.22
CA ASP A 50 -5.79 -10.16 1.26
C ASP A 50 -5.37 -9.61 -0.10
N ALA A 51 -5.88 -8.44 -0.51
CA ALA A 51 -5.49 -7.80 -1.76
C ALA A 51 -4.03 -7.34 -1.73
N ILE A 52 -3.61 -6.73 -0.63
CA ILE A 52 -2.22 -6.30 -0.41
C ILE A 52 -1.28 -7.52 -0.43
N LEU A 53 -1.60 -8.58 0.33
CA LEU A 53 -0.80 -9.80 0.33
C LEU A 53 -0.78 -10.51 -1.03
N ARG A 54 -1.91 -10.56 -1.75
CA ARG A 54 -1.96 -11.10 -3.12
C ARG A 54 -1.06 -10.31 -4.06
N ARG A 55 -1.01 -8.98 -3.92
CA ARG A 55 -0.15 -8.11 -4.74
C ARG A 55 1.32 -8.35 -4.43
N LEU A 56 1.70 -8.45 -3.16
CA LEU A 56 3.06 -8.81 -2.74
C LEU A 56 3.50 -10.15 -3.34
N ASN A 57 2.68 -11.20 -3.18
CA ASN A 57 2.94 -12.51 -3.78
C ASN A 57 2.98 -12.46 -5.32
N GLY A 58 2.20 -11.57 -5.93
CA GLY A 58 2.20 -11.34 -7.37
C GLY A 58 3.52 -10.77 -7.90
N ILE A 59 4.21 -9.94 -7.09
CA ILE A 59 5.54 -9.41 -7.43
C ILE A 59 6.54 -10.57 -7.50
N TYR A 60 6.67 -11.38 -6.45
CA TYR A 60 7.58 -12.52 -6.44
C TYR A 60 7.25 -13.57 -7.53
N ARG A 61 5.97 -13.82 -7.80
CA ARG A 61 5.57 -14.72 -8.91
C ARG A 61 5.99 -14.20 -10.29
N ARG A 62 6.05 -12.88 -10.47
CA ARG A 62 6.39 -12.24 -11.76
C ARG A 62 7.90 -12.20 -11.98
N TYR A 63 8.65 -11.78 -10.96
CA TYR A 63 10.10 -11.62 -11.05
C TYR A 63 10.87 -12.91 -10.76
N GLY A 64 10.23 -13.88 -10.10
CA GLY A 64 10.87 -15.10 -9.65
C GLY A 64 11.56 -14.91 -8.30
N GLU A 65 12.56 -15.76 -8.05
CA GLU A 65 13.40 -15.66 -6.86
C GLU A 65 14.16 -14.33 -6.82
N LEU A 66 14.30 -13.77 -5.63
CA LEU A 66 15.05 -12.54 -5.40
C LEU A 66 16.55 -12.81 -5.58
N THR A 67 17.19 -12.01 -6.43
CA THR A 67 18.63 -12.04 -6.68
C THR A 67 19.16 -10.61 -6.74
N GLU A 68 20.46 -10.41 -6.54
CA GLU A 68 21.11 -9.09 -6.67
C GLU A 68 20.72 -8.35 -7.99
N SER A 69 20.53 -9.10 -9.08
CA SER A 69 20.22 -8.55 -10.40
C SER A 69 18.80 -7.98 -10.54
N ASN A 70 17.83 -8.49 -9.78
CA ASN A 70 16.42 -8.06 -9.83
C ASN A 70 15.97 -7.33 -8.56
N GLU A 71 16.83 -7.27 -7.54
CA GLU A 71 16.56 -6.69 -6.23
C GLU A 71 15.96 -5.29 -6.31
N PHE A 72 16.57 -4.39 -7.08
CA PHE A 72 16.09 -3.02 -7.25
C PHE A 72 14.66 -2.95 -7.84
N SER A 73 14.34 -3.84 -8.78
CA SER A 73 13.02 -3.84 -9.41
C SER A 73 11.94 -4.33 -8.45
N ILE A 74 12.25 -5.40 -7.70
CA ILE A 74 11.34 -5.97 -6.71
C ILE A 74 11.13 -4.97 -5.57
N SER A 75 12.21 -4.41 -5.02
CA SER A 75 12.13 -3.46 -3.92
C SER A 75 11.31 -2.23 -4.30
N SER A 76 11.51 -1.67 -5.49
CA SER A 76 10.71 -0.54 -5.98
C SER A 76 9.21 -0.85 -6.05
N GLU A 77 8.81 -2.03 -6.54
CA GLU A 77 7.40 -2.43 -6.53
C GLU A 77 6.86 -2.66 -5.11
N VAL A 78 7.67 -3.20 -4.20
CA VAL A 78 7.28 -3.43 -2.81
C VAL A 78 7.18 -2.12 -2.04
N TYR A 79 8.07 -1.14 -2.24
CA TYR A 79 7.95 0.19 -1.63
C TYR A 79 6.66 0.90 -2.05
N ASN A 80 6.24 0.77 -3.31
CA ASN A 80 4.92 1.25 -3.76
C ASN A 80 3.74 0.54 -3.07
N LEU A 81 3.95 -0.69 -2.58
CA LEU A 81 2.95 -1.41 -1.78
C LEU A 81 2.93 -0.91 -0.33
N ILE A 82 4.04 -0.41 0.21
CA ILE A 82 4.10 0.14 1.57
C ILE A 82 3.18 1.35 1.72
N SER A 83 3.12 2.27 0.75
CA SER A 83 2.16 3.39 0.79
C SER A 83 0.71 2.90 0.91
N GLN A 84 0.38 1.74 0.31
CA GLN A 84 -0.95 1.14 0.43
C GLN A 84 -1.23 0.61 1.84
N ILE A 85 -0.20 0.07 2.49
CA ILE A 85 -0.27 -0.37 3.90
C ILE A 85 -0.45 0.85 4.80
N GLU A 86 0.25 1.95 4.56
CA GLU A 86 0.12 3.19 5.35
C GLU A 86 -1.29 3.78 5.26
N ILE A 87 -1.87 3.85 4.06
CA ILE A 87 -3.26 4.29 3.88
C ILE A 87 -4.22 3.33 4.59
N TYR A 88 -4.01 2.02 4.43
CA TYR A 88 -4.82 1.00 5.11
C TYR A 88 -4.77 1.19 6.64
N ASP A 89 -3.58 1.47 7.17
CA ASP A 89 -3.36 1.73 8.59
C ASP A 89 -4.11 2.98 9.06
N GLN A 90 -3.90 4.12 8.40
CA GLN A 90 -4.57 5.38 8.76
C GLN A 90 -6.10 5.24 8.79
N VAL A 91 -6.66 4.52 7.81
CA VAL A 91 -8.11 4.29 7.74
C VAL A 91 -8.60 3.44 8.91
N TRP A 92 -7.92 2.34 9.20
CA TRP A 92 -8.33 1.46 10.30
C TRP A 92 -8.04 2.08 11.66
N PHE A 93 -6.98 2.88 11.78
CA PHE A 93 -6.65 3.60 12.99
C PHE A 93 -7.77 4.55 13.41
N VAL A 94 -8.29 5.33 12.46
CA VAL A 94 -9.44 6.23 12.69
C VAL A 94 -10.70 5.44 13.02
N ARG A 95 -10.93 4.29 12.36
CA ARG A 95 -12.14 3.47 12.58
C ARG A 95 -12.14 2.72 13.90
N GLU A 96 -10.98 2.25 14.34
CA GLU A 96 -10.82 1.52 15.60
C GLU A 96 -10.81 2.47 16.81
N GLY A 97 -10.54 3.77 16.61
CA GLY A 97 -10.57 4.79 17.66
C GLY A 97 -9.49 4.57 18.73
N ASN A 98 -8.38 3.93 18.35
CA ASN A 98 -7.40 3.40 19.30
C ASN A 98 -6.29 4.44 19.59
N TYR A 99 -6.65 5.51 20.30
CA TYR A 99 -5.79 6.68 20.53
C TYR A 99 -4.55 6.46 21.41
N GLY A 100 -4.29 5.22 21.86
CA GLY A 100 -3.11 4.85 22.66
C GLY A 100 -1.99 4.14 21.88
N ASN A 101 -2.29 3.65 20.67
CA ASN A 101 -1.30 2.97 19.82
C ASN A 101 -0.89 3.91 18.67
N LYS A 102 0.30 3.69 18.09
CA LYS A 102 0.74 4.41 16.90
C LYS A 102 0.06 3.90 15.62
N HIS A 103 -0.28 2.61 15.59
CA HIS A 103 -0.83 1.90 14.44
C HIS A 103 -2.10 1.11 14.81
N SER A 104 -2.95 0.85 13.82
CA SER A 104 -4.15 0.02 13.94
C SER A 104 -3.81 -1.46 14.12
N GLN A 105 -4.64 -2.20 14.85
CA GLN A 105 -4.39 -3.63 15.09
C GLN A 105 -4.42 -4.42 13.78
N LYS A 106 -5.28 -3.99 12.84
CA LYS A 106 -5.38 -4.56 11.50
C LYS A 106 -4.12 -4.34 10.67
N ALA A 107 -3.52 -3.16 10.69
CA ALA A 107 -2.28 -2.91 9.98
C ALA A 107 -1.11 -3.65 10.63
N THR A 108 -1.00 -3.65 11.97
CA THR A 108 0.03 -4.43 12.68
C THR A 108 -0.02 -5.90 12.28
N LYS A 109 -1.23 -6.48 12.17
CA LYS A 109 -1.39 -7.86 11.70
C LYS A 109 -0.92 -8.04 10.24
N LEU A 110 -1.35 -7.14 9.35
CA LEU A 110 -0.96 -7.17 7.94
C LEU A 110 0.56 -7.08 7.77
N VAL A 111 1.20 -6.11 8.44
CA VAL A 111 2.65 -5.90 8.37
C VAL A 111 3.42 -7.11 8.86
N LYS A 112 2.95 -7.76 9.93
CA LYS A 112 3.56 -9.00 10.40
C LYS A 112 3.55 -10.10 9.32
N GLU A 113 2.47 -10.20 8.55
CA GLU A 113 2.38 -11.16 7.43
C GLU A 113 3.23 -10.72 6.24
N VAL A 114 3.30 -9.41 5.94
CA VAL A 114 4.18 -8.85 4.90
C VAL A 114 5.65 -9.15 5.22
N VAL A 115 6.12 -8.82 6.42
CA VAL A 115 7.49 -9.13 6.89
C VAL A 115 7.78 -10.63 6.75
N LYS A 116 6.83 -11.49 7.14
CA LYS A 116 6.99 -12.93 6.98
C LYS A 116 7.18 -13.32 5.50
N VAL A 117 6.35 -12.82 4.59
CA VAL A 117 6.46 -13.12 3.15
C VAL A 117 7.77 -12.60 2.57
N LEU A 118 8.20 -11.41 2.98
CA LEU A 118 9.49 -10.83 2.57
C LEU A 118 10.65 -11.78 2.94
N MET A 119 10.69 -12.24 4.20
CA MET A 119 11.75 -13.13 4.69
C MET A 119 11.66 -14.55 4.11
N GLU A 120 10.46 -15.07 3.83
CA GLU A 120 10.29 -16.36 3.15
C GLU A 120 10.78 -16.33 1.69
N ASN A 121 10.94 -15.15 1.11
CA ASN A 121 11.40 -14.94 -0.27
C ASN A 121 12.71 -14.11 -0.31
N GLU A 122 13.58 -14.24 0.70
CA GLU A 122 14.83 -13.49 0.83
C GLU A 122 15.85 -13.78 -0.28
N GLY A 123 15.83 -14.99 -0.84
CA GLY A 123 16.67 -15.39 -1.96
C GLY A 123 18.15 -15.06 -1.73
N SER A 124 18.79 -14.46 -2.74
CA SER A 124 20.18 -13.99 -2.67
C SER A 124 20.26 -12.45 -2.76
N GLY A 125 19.28 -11.73 -2.20
CA GLY A 125 19.35 -10.27 -2.12
C GLY A 125 20.46 -9.80 -1.18
N GLU A 126 21.10 -8.69 -1.51
CA GLU A 126 22.19 -8.11 -0.72
C GLU A 126 21.63 -7.30 0.47
N THR A 127 20.64 -6.44 0.19
CA THR A 127 20.12 -5.46 1.15
C THR A 127 18.62 -5.66 1.39
N PHE A 128 17.85 -5.73 0.31
CA PHE A 128 16.45 -6.14 0.35
C PHE A 128 16.37 -7.67 0.40
N PRO A 129 15.49 -8.25 1.24
CA PRO A 129 14.40 -7.60 1.97
C PRO A 129 14.72 -7.22 3.42
N TYR A 130 15.95 -7.45 3.89
CA TYR A 130 16.30 -7.36 5.31
C TYR A 130 16.08 -5.97 5.91
N GLU A 131 16.56 -4.91 5.28
CA GLU A 131 16.41 -3.54 5.79
C GLU A 131 14.93 -3.16 5.93
N LEU A 132 14.12 -3.41 4.90
CA LEU A 132 12.70 -3.10 4.93
C LEU A 132 11.95 -3.95 5.97
N ALA A 133 12.28 -5.23 6.09
CA ALA A 133 11.67 -6.11 7.09
C ALA A 133 11.97 -5.62 8.52
N ASP A 134 13.19 -5.14 8.74
CA ASP A 134 13.63 -4.57 10.02
C ASP A 134 12.94 -3.24 10.33
N GLU A 135 12.89 -2.32 9.37
CA GLU A 135 12.18 -1.04 9.48
C GLU A 135 10.70 -1.24 9.82
N LEU A 136 10.01 -2.12 9.08
CA LEU A 136 8.60 -2.44 9.33
C LEU A 136 8.40 -3.09 10.70
N SER A 137 9.33 -3.96 11.11
CA SER A 137 9.26 -4.63 12.40
C SER A 137 9.47 -3.68 13.58
N GLU A 138 10.33 -2.68 13.41
CA GLU A 138 10.55 -1.63 14.41
C GLU A 138 9.37 -0.67 14.50
N GLU A 139 8.92 -0.12 13.36
CA GLU A 139 7.83 0.85 13.29
C GLU A 139 6.52 0.30 13.89
N TYR A 140 6.17 -0.94 13.54
CA TYR A 140 4.94 -1.58 14.02
C TYR A 140 5.11 -2.34 15.35
N GLY A 141 6.27 -2.23 16.01
CA GLY A 141 6.51 -2.85 17.32
C GLY A 141 6.40 -4.38 17.31
N LEU A 142 6.89 -5.02 16.26
CA LEU A 142 6.83 -6.48 16.09
C LEU A 142 7.97 -7.22 16.81
N ARG A 143 9.05 -6.52 17.17
CA ARG A 143 10.16 -7.05 17.98
C ARG A 143 9.73 -7.12 19.45
N LYS A 144 9.84 -8.31 20.07
CA LYS A 144 9.55 -8.54 21.49
C LYS A 144 10.70 -8.14 22.38
#